data_AF-A0A401G9H2-F1
#
_entry.id   AF-A0A401G9H2-F1
#
_cell.length_a   1.000
_cell.length_b   1.000
_cell.length_c   1.000
_cell.angle_alpha   90.00
_cell.angle_beta   90.00
_cell.angle_gamma   90.00
#
_symmetry.space_group_name_H-M   'P 1'
#
loop_
_entity.id
_entity.type
_entity.pdbx_description
1 polymer ?
#
loop_
_entity_poly.entity_id
_entity_poly.type
_entity_poly.pdbx_seq_one_letter_code
_entity_poly.pdbx_strand_id
1 'polypeptide(L)'
;MSGLDPFTAAVFGWFRDDTQALMNRIAEVLARSRLYPDRSVQWRPTWATDFRNLHLPASAERLIRWDIRRPEDVFRNGFAPKVQPSSSAQLQDQQLDIATYVLHNVPSIFVSTTRTLATYTPSVPEPLVWTADNRLNRHVVGGTSFKYEIYAHGGIDVNESLGTHRHQQQNEVAFAGGIRREFVRSAVEYRRIDNADGTTEDIIVRVYYNPYFDWNASGRGHGSRLPDLPQDEYRSIGVEVVDVTFDDDDGNPSDSHRRELRSPVDEDILMTGEGHTITDFLIGTATEPRFARAVLPNLARSVHEVYVFAETKYVLMHFDPPGSIINGPKLVVTEWPSLRKAKFAGRVDAILPNPDNYREAYFFSGDSYALVNVQPGSTDDYLVSAVKTIRGNWPSLTKAGFDKGVDAILPNPHNNAHAYFFGGDQYALIDIAPGTTNDRIINGPKSIYQNWPSLRNGFTNGIEACLPNPSNKNQAYFFKHNRYVLIEVKPGTTDDILIEGPADVGGKWPALKTAGLY
;
A
#
# COMPACT_ATOMS: atom_id res chain seq x y z
N MET A 1 8.49 -29.93 9.69
CA MET A 1 7.62 -29.01 8.93
C MET A 1 7.84 -27.62 9.51
N SER A 2 8.26 -26.66 8.68
CA SER A 2 8.49 -25.27 9.07
C SER A 2 7.22 -24.68 9.68
N GLY A 3 7.33 -24.03 10.84
CA GLY A 3 6.22 -23.68 11.74
C GLY A 3 5.32 -22.52 11.30
N LEU A 4 4.80 -22.54 10.07
CA LEU A 4 3.85 -21.56 9.56
C LEU A 4 2.62 -22.23 8.96
N ASP A 5 1.48 -21.59 9.16
CA ASP A 5 0.19 -22.06 8.70
C ASP A 5 -0.04 -21.63 7.23
N PRO A 6 -0.14 -22.56 6.26
CA PRO A 6 -0.44 -22.23 4.86
C PRO A 6 -1.83 -21.61 4.66
N PHE A 7 -2.71 -21.67 5.65
CA PHE A 7 -4.02 -21.02 5.67
C PHE A 7 -4.00 -19.70 6.47
N THR A 8 -2.80 -19.13 6.71
CA THR A 8 -2.64 -17.79 7.30
C THR A 8 -3.48 -16.74 6.58
N ALA A 9 -3.65 -16.85 5.27
CA ALA A 9 -4.45 -15.93 4.46
C ALA A 9 -5.97 -16.16 4.55
N ALA A 10 -6.43 -17.32 5.03
CA ALA A 10 -7.83 -17.73 4.91
C ALA A 10 -8.80 -16.76 5.61
N VAL A 11 -9.93 -16.51 4.96
CA VAL A 11 -11.00 -15.64 5.46
C VAL A 11 -11.63 -16.23 6.72
N PHE A 12 -11.88 -17.54 6.72
CA PHE A 12 -12.50 -18.23 7.85
C PHE A 12 -11.46 -18.70 8.85
N GLY A 13 -11.71 -18.41 10.14
CA GLY A 13 -10.83 -18.77 11.26
C GLY A 13 -10.49 -20.26 11.31
N TRP A 14 -11.50 -21.12 11.12
CA TRP A 14 -11.38 -22.55 11.33
C TRP A 14 -10.38 -23.26 10.41
N PHE A 15 -10.01 -22.66 9.27
CA PHE A 15 -8.95 -23.20 8.41
C PHE A 15 -7.61 -23.31 9.15
N ARG A 16 -7.41 -22.51 10.20
CA ARG A 16 -6.21 -22.48 11.05
C ARG A 16 -6.34 -23.32 12.33
N ASP A 17 -7.51 -23.90 12.59
CA ASP A 17 -7.76 -24.69 13.80
C ASP A 17 -7.27 -26.14 13.65
N ASP A 18 -7.28 -26.68 12.42
CA ASP A 18 -6.83 -28.05 12.09
C ASP A 18 -6.11 -28.11 10.73
N THR A 19 -5.05 -27.30 10.64
CA THR A 19 -4.26 -27.06 9.43
C THR A 19 -3.73 -28.37 8.82
N GLN A 20 -3.12 -29.24 9.63
CA GLN A 20 -2.50 -30.45 9.11
C GLN A 20 -3.53 -31.43 8.53
N ALA A 21 -4.69 -31.61 9.18
CA ALA A 21 -5.72 -32.50 8.66
C ALA A 21 -6.29 -31.99 7.34
N LEU A 22 -6.52 -30.67 7.23
CA LEU A 22 -7.03 -30.10 5.97
C LEU A 22 -6.00 -30.21 4.84
N MET A 23 -4.72 -29.95 5.10
CA MET A 23 -3.64 -30.17 4.12
C MET A 23 -3.61 -31.62 3.63
N ASN A 24 -3.70 -32.58 4.54
CA ASN A 24 -3.69 -34.00 4.19
C ASN A 24 -4.90 -34.36 3.32
N ARG A 25 -6.09 -33.87 3.64
CA ARG A 25 -7.30 -34.11 2.83
C ARG A 25 -7.18 -33.55 1.41
N ILE A 26 -6.66 -32.33 1.26
CA ILE A 26 -6.44 -31.73 -0.08
C ILE A 26 -5.42 -32.59 -0.86
N ALA A 27 -4.33 -33.01 -0.21
CA ALA A 27 -3.32 -33.87 -0.83
C ALA A 27 -3.88 -35.25 -1.24
N GLU A 28 -4.71 -35.88 -0.41
CA GLU A 28 -5.37 -37.16 -0.70
C GLU A 28 -6.34 -37.07 -1.87
N VAL A 29 -7.04 -35.94 -2.03
CA VAL A 29 -7.92 -35.72 -3.18
C VAL A 29 -7.09 -35.62 -4.47
N LEU A 30 -6.00 -34.85 -4.48
CA LEU A 30 -5.13 -34.77 -5.66
C LEU A 30 -4.45 -36.10 -5.97
N ALA A 31 -3.97 -36.84 -4.95
CA ALA A 31 -3.32 -38.14 -5.14
C ALA A 31 -4.26 -39.20 -5.77
N ARG A 32 -5.58 -39.02 -5.62
CA ARG A 32 -6.61 -39.87 -6.25
C ARG A 32 -7.09 -39.33 -7.60
N SER A 33 -6.56 -38.20 -8.06
CA SER A 33 -6.94 -37.59 -9.33
C SER A 33 -6.57 -38.50 -10.50
N ARG A 34 -7.56 -38.80 -11.35
CA ARG A 34 -7.34 -39.51 -12.61
C ARG A 34 -6.73 -38.62 -13.70
N LEU A 35 -6.87 -37.30 -13.55
CA LEU A 35 -6.35 -36.32 -14.51
C LEU A 35 -4.85 -36.12 -14.32
N TYR A 36 -4.36 -36.27 -13.10
CA TYR A 36 -2.98 -36.00 -12.70
C TYR A 36 -2.44 -37.13 -11.79
N PRO A 37 -2.19 -38.33 -12.34
CA PRO A 37 -1.64 -39.44 -11.56
C PRO A 37 -0.24 -39.10 -11.03
N ASP A 38 0.09 -39.64 -9.85
CA ASP A 38 1.40 -39.49 -9.18
C ASP A 38 1.81 -38.04 -8.85
N ARG A 39 0.86 -37.11 -8.91
CA ARG A 39 1.05 -35.72 -8.49
C ARG A 39 0.71 -35.54 -7.01
N SER A 40 1.34 -34.54 -6.40
CA SER A 40 1.13 -34.19 -4.99
C SER A 40 1.06 -32.69 -4.84
N VAL A 41 0.33 -32.24 -3.81
CA VAL A 41 0.15 -30.81 -3.55
C VAL A 41 1.47 -30.22 -3.10
N GLN A 42 1.94 -29.21 -3.84
CA GLN A 42 3.11 -28.42 -3.51
C GLN A 42 2.67 -27.08 -2.95
N TRP A 43 2.96 -26.85 -1.68
CA TRP A 43 2.71 -25.57 -1.02
C TRP A 43 3.83 -24.59 -1.36
N ARG A 44 3.49 -23.30 -1.47
CA ARG A 44 4.51 -22.26 -1.64
C ARG A 44 5.54 -22.33 -0.50
N PRO A 45 6.83 -22.19 -0.83
CA PRO A 45 7.87 -22.11 0.19
C PRO A 45 7.69 -20.87 1.08
N THR A 46 8.34 -20.86 2.24
CA THR A 46 8.31 -19.71 3.16
C THR A 46 9.12 -18.52 2.65
N TRP A 47 10.04 -18.75 1.71
CA TRP A 47 10.88 -17.76 1.04
C TRP A 47 10.75 -17.91 -0.46
N ALA A 48 10.77 -16.79 -1.18
CA ALA A 48 10.69 -16.73 -2.63
C ALA A 48 11.79 -15.82 -3.19
N THR A 49 12.08 -15.98 -4.48
CA THR A 49 12.82 -14.99 -5.26
C THR A 49 11.79 -14.27 -6.13
N ASP A 50 11.68 -12.95 -5.95
CA ASP A 50 10.70 -12.16 -6.70
C ASP A 50 11.22 -11.73 -8.09
N PHE A 51 10.40 -10.98 -8.82
CA PHE A 51 10.74 -10.48 -10.16
C PHE A 51 11.92 -9.48 -10.17
N ARG A 52 12.28 -8.90 -9.02
CA ARG A 52 13.45 -8.02 -8.86
C ARG A 52 14.73 -8.83 -8.54
N ASN A 53 14.62 -10.16 -8.55
CA ASN A 53 15.68 -11.09 -8.13
C ASN A 53 16.09 -10.91 -6.66
N LEU A 54 15.16 -10.46 -5.81
CA LEU A 54 15.37 -10.33 -4.37
C LEU A 54 14.92 -11.61 -3.67
N HIS A 55 15.76 -12.13 -2.76
CA HIS A 55 15.39 -13.24 -1.90
C HIS A 55 14.69 -12.71 -0.65
N LEU A 56 13.40 -12.98 -0.53
CA LEU A 56 12.51 -12.38 0.46
C LEU A 56 11.49 -13.39 0.99
N PRO A 57 10.84 -13.11 2.14
CA PRO A 57 9.74 -13.94 2.62
C PRO A 57 8.66 -14.07 1.53
N ALA A 58 8.08 -15.25 1.33
CA ALA A 58 7.06 -15.44 0.31
C ALA A 58 5.81 -14.56 0.53
N SER A 59 5.58 -14.09 1.76
CA SER A 59 4.57 -13.07 2.06
C SER A 59 4.81 -11.72 1.37
N ALA A 60 6.06 -11.41 0.98
CA ALA A 60 6.43 -10.21 0.21
C ALA A 60 6.48 -10.47 -1.31
N GLU A 61 6.27 -11.70 -1.78
CA GLU A 61 6.13 -11.99 -3.20
C GLU A 61 4.83 -11.34 -3.72
N ARG A 62 4.95 -10.53 -4.77
CA ARG A 62 3.79 -9.82 -5.35
C ARG A 62 2.91 -10.78 -6.15
N LEU A 63 1.69 -10.98 -5.67
CA LEU A 63 0.64 -11.74 -6.33
C LEU A 63 -0.45 -10.81 -6.86
N ILE A 64 -1.06 -11.21 -7.96
CA ILE A 64 -2.12 -10.45 -8.63
C ILE A 64 -3.39 -11.27 -8.71
N ARG A 65 -4.54 -10.61 -8.54
CA ARG A 65 -5.84 -11.17 -8.89
C ARG A 65 -6.62 -10.19 -9.74
N TRP A 66 -7.11 -10.65 -10.88
CA TRP A 66 -8.12 -9.94 -11.64
C TRP A 66 -9.51 -10.28 -11.11
N ASP A 67 -10.32 -9.26 -10.86
CA ASP A 67 -11.68 -9.43 -10.34
C ASP A 67 -12.60 -8.33 -10.89
N ILE A 68 -13.90 -8.57 -10.86
CA ILE A 68 -14.92 -7.61 -11.29
C ILE A 68 -15.57 -6.88 -10.11
N ARG A 69 -15.40 -7.41 -8.90
CA ARG A 69 -15.89 -6.76 -7.67
C ARG A 69 -15.10 -5.50 -7.41
N ARG A 70 -15.79 -4.50 -6.86
CA ARG A 70 -15.17 -3.20 -6.60
C ARG A 70 -14.28 -3.24 -5.37
N PRO A 71 -13.30 -2.31 -5.27
CA PRO A 71 -12.41 -2.22 -4.13
C PRO A 71 -13.14 -2.06 -2.79
N GLU A 72 -14.30 -1.41 -2.75
CA GLU A 72 -15.12 -1.29 -1.55
C GLU A 72 -15.57 -2.65 -1.00
N ASP A 73 -15.81 -3.64 -1.85
CA ASP A 73 -16.23 -4.98 -1.42
C ASP A 73 -15.04 -5.81 -0.97
N VAL A 74 -13.97 -5.80 -1.77
CA VAL A 74 -12.78 -6.61 -1.55
C VAL A 74 -11.99 -6.09 -0.36
N PHE A 75 -11.81 -4.78 -0.20
CA PHE A 75 -11.09 -4.22 0.95
C PHE A 75 -11.90 -4.36 2.25
N ARG A 76 -13.22 -4.56 2.16
CA ARG A 76 -14.07 -4.84 3.33
C ARG A 76 -14.00 -6.30 3.75
N ASN A 77 -14.08 -7.22 2.79
CA ASN A 77 -14.35 -8.64 3.07
C ASN A 77 -13.17 -9.58 2.73
N GLY A 78 -12.20 -9.11 1.97
CA GLY A 78 -11.21 -9.95 1.29
C GLY A 78 -11.83 -10.72 0.13
N PHE A 79 -11.08 -11.69 -0.37
CA PHE A 79 -11.53 -12.65 -1.38
C PHE A 79 -12.01 -13.92 -0.70
N ALA A 80 -13.32 -14.01 -0.46
CA ALA A 80 -13.94 -15.25 0.01
C ALA A 80 -14.07 -16.25 -1.16
N PRO A 81 -13.83 -17.55 -0.93
CA PRO A 81 -14.06 -18.57 -1.95
C PRO A 81 -15.56 -18.77 -2.23
N LYS A 82 -15.88 -19.42 -3.36
CA LYS A 82 -17.26 -19.78 -3.74
C LYS A 82 -17.91 -20.71 -2.73
N VAL A 83 -17.16 -21.67 -2.19
CA VAL A 83 -17.62 -22.57 -1.13
C VAL A 83 -17.13 -22.03 0.21
N GLN A 84 -18.07 -21.73 1.11
CA GLN A 84 -17.82 -21.11 2.41
C GLN A 84 -18.34 -22.01 3.54
N PRO A 85 -17.64 -23.11 3.87
CA PRO A 85 -18.08 -24.02 4.91
C PRO A 85 -17.94 -23.36 6.28
N SER A 86 -18.81 -23.74 7.22
CA SER A 86 -18.68 -23.33 8.62
C SER A 86 -17.65 -24.16 9.38
N SER A 87 -17.27 -25.34 8.88
CA SER A 87 -16.22 -26.19 9.45
C SER A 87 -15.69 -27.21 8.43
N SER A 88 -14.58 -27.87 8.77
CA SER A 88 -13.94 -28.89 7.93
C SER A 88 -14.85 -30.10 7.65
N ALA A 89 -15.78 -30.42 8.56
CA ALA A 89 -16.69 -31.56 8.45
C ALA A 89 -17.71 -31.43 7.31
N GLN A 90 -18.00 -30.20 6.85
CA GLN A 90 -18.96 -29.95 5.77
C GLN A 90 -18.34 -30.06 4.37
N LEU A 91 -17.01 -30.19 4.28
CA LEU A 91 -16.30 -30.24 3.01
C LEU A 91 -16.44 -31.59 2.32
N GLN A 92 -16.85 -31.54 1.05
CA GLN A 92 -16.86 -32.67 0.14
C GLN A 92 -15.56 -32.70 -0.69
N ASP A 93 -15.11 -33.89 -1.09
CA ASP A 93 -13.85 -34.06 -1.84
C ASP A 93 -13.80 -33.22 -3.13
N GLN A 94 -14.93 -33.06 -3.82
CA GLN A 94 -15.01 -32.21 -5.03
C GLN A 94 -14.64 -30.74 -4.75
N GLN A 95 -14.92 -30.24 -3.55
CA GLN A 95 -14.64 -28.86 -3.16
C GLN A 95 -13.16 -28.67 -2.76
N LEU A 96 -12.43 -29.77 -2.57
CA LEU A 96 -11.00 -29.85 -2.25
C LEU A 96 -10.14 -30.21 -3.47
N ASP A 97 -10.77 -30.54 -4.60
CA ASP A 97 -10.09 -30.99 -5.80
C ASP A 97 -9.50 -29.80 -6.57
N ILE A 98 -8.24 -29.49 -6.24
CA ILE A 98 -7.48 -28.41 -6.88
C ILE A 98 -7.33 -28.62 -8.39
N ALA A 99 -7.20 -29.87 -8.86
CA ALA A 99 -7.04 -30.17 -10.28
C ALA A 99 -8.31 -29.81 -11.07
N THR A 100 -9.46 -30.26 -10.58
CA THR A 100 -10.76 -29.94 -11.19
C THR A 100 -11.08 -28.45 -11.07
N TYR A 101 -10.71 -27.80 -9.96
CA TYR A 101 -10.84 -26.35 -9.80
C TYR A 101 -10.04 -25.58 -10.86
N VAL A 102 -8.73 -25.83 -10.99
CA VAL A 102 -7.88 -25.14 -11.97
C VAL A 102 -8.38 -25.38 -13.39
N LEU A 103 -8.77 -26.61 -13.72
CA LEU A 103 -9.19 -26.93 -15.08
C LEU A 103 -10.60 -26.44 -15.40
N HIS A 104 -11.53 -26.41 -14.47
CA HIS A 104 -12.96 -26.24 -14.78
C HIS A 104 -13.66 -25.15 -13.99
N ASN A 105 -12.93 -24.42 -13.13
CA ASN A 105 -13.46 -23.37 -12.26
C ASN A 105 -14.68 -23.85 -11.43
N VAL A 106 -14.64 -25.11 -10.97
CA VAL A 106 -15.74 -25.66 -10.16
C VAL A 106 -15.82 -24.94 -8.82
N PRO A 107 -17.03 -24.72 -8.25
CA PRO A 107 -17.15 -24.15 -6.92
C PRO A 107 -16.32 -24.92 -5.89
N SER A 108 -15.34 -24.25 -5.30
CA SER A 108 -14.37 -24.84 -4.38
C SER A 108 -14.03 -23.88 -3.22
N ILE A 109 -13.14 -24.32 -2.33
CA ILE A 109 -12.55 -23.47 -1.28
C ILE A 109 -11.39 -22.60 -1.77
N PHE A 110 -10.99 -22.72 -3.04
CA PHE A 110 -9.80 -22.05 -3.56
C PHE A 110 -10.14 -20.67 -4.12
N VAL A 111 -9.17 -19.76 -4.02
CA VAL A 111 -9.15 -18.46 -4.68
C VAL A 111 -7.82 -18.35 -5.43
N SER A 112 -7.90 -18.14 -6.74
CA SER A 112 -6.71 -18.04 -7.60
C SER A 112 -6.09 -16.64 -7.58
N THR A 113 -4.76 -16.63 -7.67
CA THR A 113 -3.91 -15.47 -7.94
C THR A 113 -2.84 -15.87 -8.97
N THR A 114 -2.19 -14.90 -9.60
CA THR A 114 -1.07 -15.10 -10.53
C THR A 114 0.19 -14.43 -10.00
N ARG A 115 1.36 -15.04 -10.23
CA ARG A 115 2.66 -14.46 -9.87
C ARG A 115 3.06 -13.31 -10.78
N THR A 116 3.79 -12.35 -10.23
CA THR A 116 4.61 -11.42 -11.03
C THR A 116 5.94 -12.10 -11.34
N LEU A 117 6.27 -12.26 -12.62
CA LEU A 117 7.51 -12.87 -13.10
C LEU A 117 8.50 -11.80 -13.58
N ALA A 118 9.75 -12.20 -13.81
CA ALA A 118 10.76 -11.36 -14.46
C ALA A 118 10.92 -11.73 -15.94
N THR A 119 11.25 -10.75 -16.78
CA THR A 119 11.83 -11.04 -18.11
C THR A 119 13.15 -11.80 -17.96
N TYR A 120 13.41 -12.75 -18.87
CA TYR A 120 14.56 -13.65 -18.80
C TYR A 120 15.92 -12.93 -18.96
N THR A 121 15.95 -11.81 -19.70
CA THR A 121 17.18 -11.05 -19.99
C THR A 121 16.86 -9.60 -20.35
N PRO A 122 16.94 -8.69 -19.37
CA PRO A 122 17.72 -7.46 -19.49
C PRO A 122 18.61 -7.23 -18.25
N SER A 123 19.54 -6.27 -18.32
CA SER A 123 20.31 -5.79 -17.15
C SER A 123 19.44 -5.19 -16.03
N VAL A 124 18.15 -4.93 -16.32
CA VAL A 124 17.10 -4.54 -15.37
C VAL A 124 15.87 -5.40 -15.71
N PRO A 125 15.45 -6.36 -14.86
CA PRO A 125 14.31 -7.23 -15.15
C PRO A 125 13.01 -6.43 -15.20
N GLU A 126 12.20 -6.67 -16.22
CA GLU A 126 10.86 -6.08 -16.33
C GLU A 126 9.83 -7.00 -15.65
N PRO A 127 8.88 -6.45 -14.88
CA PRO A 127 7.82 -7.22 -14.26
C PRO A 127 6.83 -7.69 -15.32
N LEU A 128 6.59 -8.99 -15.34
CA LEU A 128 5.63 -9.66 -16.22
C LEU A 128 4.45 -10.16 -15.41
N VAL A 129 3.24 -9.88 -15.87
CA VAL A 129 2.00 -10.35 -15.22
C VAL A 129 1.09 -11.00 -16.25
N TRP A 130 0.43 -12.07 -15.86
CA TRP A 130 -0.65 -12.64 -16.65
C TRP A 130 -1.88 -11.71 -16.60
N THR A 131 -2.48 -11.45 -17.75
CA THR A 131 -3.74 -10.72 -17.88
C THR A 131 -4.76 -11.57 -18.62
N ALA A 132 -6.02 -11.50 -18.18
CA ALA A 132 -7.12 -12.15 -18.84
C ALA A 132 -7.36 -11.51 -20.22
N ASP A 133 -7.69 -12.30 -21.24
CA ASP A 133 -8.10 -11.72 -22.52
C ASP A 133 -9.52 -11.12 -22.39
N ASN A 134 -9.56 -9.82 -22.09
CA ASN A 134 -10.79 -9.06 -21.93
C ASN A 134 -11.62 -8.99 -23.22
N ARG A 135 -11.07 -9.35 -24.40
CA ARG A 135 -11.83 -9.42 -25.67
C ARG A 135 -12.85 -10.55 -25.66
N LEU A 136 -12.53 -11.66 -25.01
CA LEU A 136 -13.39 -12.84 -24.89
C LEU A 136 -14.39 -12.71 -23.72
N ASN A 137 -14.06 -11.90 -22.72
CA ASN A 137 -14.88 -11.68 -21.52
C ASN A 137 -15.97 -10.61 -21.72
N ARG A 138 -16.79 -10.75 -22.79
CA ARG A 138 -17.98 -9.92 -23.06
C ARG A 138 -19.04 -9.92 -21.94
N HIS A 139 -18.82 -10.70 -20.89
CA HIS A 139 -19.68 -10.83 -19.71
C HIS A 139 -19.33 -9.83 -18.60
N VAL A 140 -18.25 -9.06 -18.72
CA VAL A 140 -17.93 -7.97 -17.77
C VAL A 140 -18.90 -6.81 -18.01
N VAL A 141 -19.93 -6.72 -17.19
CA VAL A 141 -20.94 -5.66 -17.25
C VAL A 141 -20.25 -4.30 -17.08
N GLY A 142 -20.37 -3.43 -18.08
CA GLY A 142 -19.80 -2.08 -18.06
C GLY A 142 -18.33 -1.97 -18.47
N GLY A 143 -17.67 -3.08 -18.82
CA GLY A 143 -16.27 -3.06 -19.29
C GLY A 143 -15.25 -2.67 -18.23
N THR A 144 -15.62 -2.69 -16.95
CA THR A 144 -14.73 -2.36 -15.81
C THR A 144 -14.17 -3.63 -15.18
N SER A 145 -12.86 -3.67 -14.98
CA SER A 145 -12.18 -4.75 -14.24
C SER A 145 -11.15 -4.17 -13.28
N PHE A 146 -10.74 -4.97 -12.29
CA PHE A 146 -9.80 -4.54 -11.27
C PHE A 146 -8.64 -5.52 -11.17
N LYS A 147 -7.42 -4.97 -11.17
CA LYS A 147 -6.19 -5.71 -10.87
C LYS A 147 -5.81 -5.45 -9.42
N TYR A 148 -6.02 -6.44 -8.57
CA TYR A 148 -5.69 -6.38 -7.14
C TYR A 148 -4.27 -6.85 -6.88
N GLU A 149 -3.58 -6.13 -6.01
CA GLU A 149 -2.22 -6.43 -5.53
C GLU A 149 -2.27 -7.09 -4.15
N ILE A 150 -1.64 -8.25 -4.01
CA ILE A 150 -1.76 -9.13 -2.86
C ILE A 150 -0.37 -9.56 -2.37
N TYR A 151 -0.20 -9.56 -1.05
CA TYR A 151 0.99 -9.99 -0.33
C TYR A 151 0.60 -10.94 0.80
N ALA A 152 0.67 -12.24 0.54
CA ALA A 152 0.15 -13.27 1.45
C ALA A 152 1.09 -14.46 1.58
N HIS A 153 1.26 -14.95 2.81
CA HIS A 153 1.89 -16.23 3.08
C HIS A 153 0.97 -17.40 2.70
N GLY A 154 1.58 -18.55 2.35
CA GLY A 154 0.87 -19.78 2.02
C GLY A 154 0.45 -19.85 0.56
N GLY A 155 -0.62 -20.61 0.29
CA GLY A 155 -1.07 -20.90 -1.06
C GLY A 155 -0.37 -22.10 -1.69
N ILE A 156 -1.07 -22.75 -2.62
CA ILE A 156 -0.62 -23.91 -3.38
C ILE A 156 0.02 -23.42 -4.68
N ASP A 157 1.22 -23.91 -4.97
CA ASP A 157 1.85 -23.72 -6.28
C ASP A 157 1.23 -24.69 -7.27
N VAL A 158 0.41 -24.17 -8.19
CA VAL A 158 -0.40 -25.00 -9.09
C VAL A 158 0.47 -25.72 -10.12
N ASN A 159 1.46 -25.02 -10.70
CA ASN A 159 2.34 -25.60 -11.71
C ASN A 159 3.19 -26.73 -11.11
N GLU A 160 3.75 -26.50 -9.91
CA GLU A 160 4.51 -27.54 -9.20
C GLU A 160 3.61 -28.69 -8.73
N SER A 161 2.35 -28.43 -8.37
CA SER A 161 1.41 -29.47 -7.97
C SER A 161 0.97 -30.33 -9.15
N LEU A 162 0.51 -29.73 -10.25
CA LEU A 162 -0.17 -30.43 -11.35
C LEU A 162 0.77 -30.82 -12.50
N GLY A 163 1.90 -30.15 -12.67
CA GLY A 163 2.79 -30.36 -13.81
C GLY A 163 2.21 -29.77 -15.08
N THR A 164 2.35 -30.44 -16.22
CA THR A 164 1.85 -29.93 -17.52
C THR A 164 0.32 -29.86 -17.57
N HIS A 165 -0.21 -28.66 -17.79
CA HIS A 165 -1.64 -28.40 -17.97
C HIS A 165 -1.89 -27.17 -18.85
N ARG A 166 -3.13 -27.03 -19.34
CA ARG A 166 -3.52 -25.97 -20.30
C ARG A 166 -3.30 -24.54 -19.79
N HIS A 167 -3.38 -24.35 -18.48
CA HIS A 167 -3.31 -23.03 -17.83
C HIS A 167 -1.94 -22.69 -17.21
N GLN A 168 -0.87 -23.41 -17.56
CA GLN A 168 0.45 -23.24 -16.91
C GLN A 168 0.99 -21.80 -17.00
N GLN A 169 0.68 -21.09 -18.09
CA GLN A 169 1.09 -19.69 -18.29
C GLN A 169 0.56 -18.72 -17.23
N GLN A 170 -0.51 -19.08 -16.51
CA GLN A 170 -1.05 -18.24 -15.45
C GLN A 170 -0.14 -18.20 -14.22
N ASN A 171 0.79 -19.15 -14.06
CA ASN A 171 1.68 -19.24 -12.89
C ASN A 171 0.88 -19.09 -11.58
N GLU A 172 -0.16 -19.90 -11.49
CA GLU A 172 -1.21 -19.74 -10.49
C GLU A 172 -0.73 -20.12 -9.09
N VAL A 173 -1.12 -19.29 -8.13
CA VAL A 173 -1.07 -19.59 -6.70
C VAL A 173 -2.49 -19.61 -6.17
N ALA A 174 -2.93 -20.79 -5.71
CA ALA A 174 -4.29 -20.99 -5.22
C ALA A 174 -4.35 -20.97 -3.69
N PHE A 175 -5.17 -20.08 -3.12
CA PHE A 175 -5.37 -19.95 -1.69
C PHE A 175 -6.62 -20.68 -1.22
N ALA A 176 -6.43 -21.75 -0.46
CA ALA A 176 -7.52 -22.44 0.23
C ALA A 176 -8.08 -21.59 1.37
N GLY A 177 -9.39 -21.41 1.40
CA GLY A 177 -10.09 -20.57 2.38
C GLY A 177 -10.11 -19.08 2.02
N GLY A 178 -9.59 -18.71 0.85
CA GLY A 178 -9.56 -17.33 0.37
C GLY A 178 -8.42 -16.50 0.95
N ILE A 179 -8.55 -15.18 0.79
CA ILE A 179 -7.52 -14.19 1.13
C ILE A 179 -8.18 -13.06 1.92
N ARG A 180 -7.79 -12.86 3.19
CA ARG A 180 -8.29 -11.75 3.99
C ARG A 180 -7.85 -10.40 3.44
N ARG A 181 -8.66 -9.37 3.73
CA ARG A 181 -8.41 -7.98 3.30
C ARG A 181 -7.04 -7.45 3.70
N GLU A 182 -6.47 -7.88 4.83
CA GLU A 182 -5.21 -7.33 5.32
C GLU A 182 -4.03 -7.64 4.40
N PHE A 183 -4.17 -8.64 3.53
CA PHE A 183 -3.16 -9.03 2.55
C PHE A 183 -3.34 -8.35 1.19
N VAL A 184 -4.41 -7.58 0.99
CA VAL A 184 -4.69 -6.86 -0.26
C VAL A 184 -4.21 -5.42 -0.09
N ARG A 185 -3.20 -4.98 -0.85
CA ARG A 185 -2.60 -3.64 -0.69
C ARG A 185 -3.33 -2.57 -1.49
N SER A 186 -3.60 -2.88 -2.76
CA SER A 186 -4.14 -1.92 -3.71
C SER A 186 -4.98 -2.58 -4.80
N ALA A 187 -5.70 -1.78 -5.57
CA ALA A 187 -6.43 -2.20 -6.76
C ALA A 187 -6.30 -1.15 -7.86
N VAL A 188 -6.07 -1.58 -9.09
CA VAL A 188 -6.08 -0.71 -10.27
C VAL A 188 -7.38 -0.95 -11.04
N GLU A 189 -8.15 0.10 -11.28
CA GLU A 189 -9.35 0.06 -12.11
C GLU A 189 -8.99 0.25 -13.57
N TYR A 190 -9.36 -0.74 -14.38
CA TYR A 190 -9.29 -0.71 -15.82
C TYR A 190 -10.68 -0.55 -16.40
N ARG A 191 -10.77 0.27 -17.44
CA ARG A 191 -11.98 0.40 -18.26
C ARG A 191 -11.63 0.10 -19.70
N ARG A 192 -12.35 -0.85 -20.27
CA ARG A 192 -12.27 -1.19 -21.67
C ARG A 192 -12.87 -0.07 -22.52
N ILE A 193 -12.16 0.33 -23.57
CA ILE A 193 -12.62 1.22 -24.63
C ILE A 193 -12.61 0.43 -25.93
N ASP A 194 -13.72 0.50 -26.67
CA ASP A 194 -13.80 0.00 -28.03
C ASP A 194 -13.50 1.16 -28.99
N ASN A 195 -12.45 1.01 -29.80
CA ASN A 195 -12.00 2.01 -30.76
C ASN A 195 -12.80 1.94 -32.06
N ALA A 196 -12.82 3.05 -32.81
CA ALA A 196 -13.56 3.14 -34.07
C ALA A 196 -13.03 2.18 -35.17
N ASP A 197 -11.77 1.75 -35.06
CA ASP A 197 -11.14 0.76 -35.95
C ASP A 197 -11.49 -0.70 -35.58
N GLY A 198 -12.33 -0.90 -34.57
CA GLY A 198 -12.72 -2.22 -34.07
C GLY A 198 -11.72 -2.85 -33.10
N THR A 199 -10.64 -2.15 -32.75
CA THR A 199 -9.72 -2.59 -31.70
C THR A 199 -10.26 -2.25 -30.31
N THR A 200 -9.66 -2.85 -29.29
CA THR A 200 -10.05 -2.65 -27.88
C THR A 200 -8.81 -2.35 -27.06
N GLU A 201 -8.91 -1.40 -26.15
CA GLU A 201 -7.84 -1.01 -25.24
C GLU A 201 -8.38 -0.92 -23.81
N ASP A 202 -7.59 -1.37 -22.84
CA ASP A 202 -7.89 -1.19 -21.42
C ASP A 202 -7.13 0.03 -20.90
N ILE A 203 -7.87 1.08 -20.55
CA ILE A 203 -7.28 2.28 -19.95
C ILE A 203 -7.36 2.21 -18.43
N ILE A 204 -6.33 2.71 -17.77
CA ILE A 204 -6.31 2.85 -16.32
C ILE A 204 -7.13 4.09 -15.95
N VAL A 205 -8.10 3.90 -15.06
CA VAL A 205 -8.99 4.96 -14.61
C VAL A 205 -8.52 5.50 -13.27
N ARG A 206 -8.32 4.60 -12.29
CA ARG A 206 -8.00 4.95 -10.90
C ARG A 206 -7.18 3.88 -10.23
N VAL A 207 -6.53 4.26 -9.13
CA VAL A 207 -5.87 3.36 -8.19
C VAL A 207 -6.50 3.53 -6.83
N TYR A 208 -6.76 2.42 -6.17
CA TYR A 208 -7.37 2.35 -4.86
C TYR A 208 -6.39 1.77 -3.86
N TYR A 209 -6.21 2.41 -2.70
CA TYR A 209 -5.43 1.87 -1.60
C TYR A 209 -6.34 1.31 -0.51
N ASN A 210 -5.96 0.16 0.04
CA ASN A 210 -6.66 -0.47 1.15
C ASN A 210 -6.10 0.05 2.49
N PRO A 211 -6.87 0.81 3.29
CA PRO A 211 -6.40 1.31 4.58
C PRO A 211 -6.21 0.20 5.64
N TYR A 212 -6.71 -1.01 5.39
CA TYR A 212 -6.55 -2.18 6.26
C TYR A 212 -5.36 -3.05 5.86
N PHE A 213 -4.62 -2.71 4.81
CA PHE A 213 -3.43 -3.46 4.42
C PHE A 213 -2.42 -3.49 5.57
N ASP A 214 -1.95 -4.68 5.92
CA ASP A 214 -0.99 -4.92 6.97
C ASP A 214 0.11 -5.88 6.47
N TRP A 215 1.26 -5.32 6.12
CA TRP A 215 2.43 -6.09 5.68
C TRP A 215 2.96 -7.10 6.73
N ASN A 216 2.60 -6.93 8.01
CA ASN A 216 2.94 -7.84 9.09
C ASN A 216 1.81 -8.86 9.40
N ALA A 217 0.70 -8.87 8.67
CA ALA A 217 -0.45 -9.77 8.91
C ALA A 217 -0.08 -11.26 8.84
N SER A 218 1.05 -11.61 8.20
CA SER A 218 1.55 -12.99 8.16
C SER A 218 2.25 -13.44 9.46
N GLY A 219 2.46 -12.55 10.44
CA GLY A 219 3.00 -12.88 11.76
C GLY A 219 4.54 -12.77 11.90
N ARG A 220 5.05 -12.99 13.13
CA ARG A 220 6.48 -12.83 13.45
C ARG A 220 7.36 -13.86 12.74
N GLY A 221 8.51 -13.40 12.25
CA GLY A 221 9.54 -14.22 11.57
C GLY A 221 9.34 -14.38 10.06
N HIS A 222 8.14 -14.06 9.55
CA HIS A 222 7.76 -14.30 8.16
C HIS A 222 6.79 -13.25 7.59
N GLY A 223 6.46 -12.21 8.36
CA GLY A 223 5.82 -11.00 7.85
C GLY A 223 6.74 -10.30 6.86
N SER A 224 6.17 -9.83 5.76
CA SER A 224 6.86 -8.89 4.89
C SER A 224 7.16 -7.62 5.68
N ARG A 225 8.22 -6.91 5.34
CA ARG A 225 8.40 -5.51 5.77
C ARG A 225 8.02 -4.63 4.61
N LEU A 226 7.65 -3.38 4.90
CA LEU A 226 7.43 -2.40 3.86
C LEU A 226 8.59 -2.34 2.84
N PRO A 227 9.87 -2.39 3.30
CA PRO A 227 10.99 -2.44 2.38
C PRO A 227 11.05 -3.63 1.41
N ASP A 228 10.42 -4.74 1.77
CA ASP A 228 10.44 -5.95 0.95
C ASP A 228 9.43 -5.84 -0.21
N LEU A 229 8.50 -4.88 -0.19
CA LEU A 229 7.45 -4.73 -1.21
C LEU A 229 7.93 -3.86 -2.38
N PRO A 230 7.53 -4.15 -3.63
CA PRO A 230 7.81 -3.28 -4.77
C PRO A 230 7.11 -1.92 -4.66
N GLN A 231 7.78 -0.93 -5.26
CA GLN A 231 7.28 0.43 -5.37
C GLN A 231 6.23 0.51 -6.48
N ASP A 232 5.14 1.24 -6.23
CA ASP A 232 4.23 1.64 -7.29
C ASP A 232 4.68 2.94 -7.98
N GLU A 233 4.36 3.03 -9.27
CA GLU A 233 4.65 4.18 -10.15
C GLU A 233 3.39 5.03 -10.41
N TYR A 234 2.30 4.84 -9.65
CA TYR A 234 1.00 5.46 -10.00
C TYR A 234 1.03 7.00 -10.04
N ARG A 235 1.85 7.62 -9.19
CA ARG A 235 2.02 9.09 -9.19
C ARG A 235 2.82 9.59 -10.39
N SER A 236 3.86 8.86 -10.81
CA SER A 236 4.72 9.30 -11.92
C SER A 236 3.98 9.28 -13.26
N ILE A 237 2.93 8.45 -13.36
CA ILE A 237 2.05 8.36 -14.55
C ILE A 237 0.76 9.20 -14.45
N GLY A 238 0.56 9.96 -13.36
CA GLY A 238 -0.56 10.90 -13.23
C GLY A 238 -1.95 10.26 -13.06
N VAL A 239 -2.03 9.02 -12.57
CA VAL A 239 -3.31 8.33 -12.34
C VAL A 239 -3.97 8.83 -11.05
N GLU A 240 -5.30 9.00 -11.07
CA GLU A 240 -6.08 9.38 -9.88
C GLU A 240 -5.94 8.31 -8.79
N VAL A 241 -5.61 8.76 -7.58
CA VAL A 241 -5.48 7.90 -6.39
C VAL A 241 -6.68 8.12 -5.48
N VAL A 242 -7.31 7.02 -5.08
CA VAL A 242 -8.48 6.99 -4.20
C VAL A 242 -8.17 6.18 -2.94
N ASP A 243 -8.31 6.79 -1.78
CA ASP A 243 -8.28 6.07 -0.51
C ASP A 243 -9.71 5.56 -0.19
N VAL A 244 -9.88 4.23 -0.19
CA VAL A 244 -11.17 3.60 0.10
C VAL A 244 -11.45 3.70 1.60
N THR A 245 -12.70 3.97 1.95
CA THR A 245 -13.13 4.04 3.36
C THR A 245 -14.43 3.30 3.58
N PHE A 246 -14.61 2.89 4.83
CA PHE A 246 -15.84 2.31 5.32
C PHE A 246 -16.38 3.21 6.42
N ASP A 247 -17.62 3.67 6.24
CA ASP A 247 -18.38 4.26 7.34
C ASP A 247 -18.77 3.12 8.27
N ASP A 248 -17.86 2.76 9.19
CA ASP A 248 -18.11 1.72 10.20
C ASP A 248 -19.14 2.18 11.27
N ASP A 249 -19.62 3.43 11.19
CA ASP A 249 -20.69 4.00 12.04
C ASP A 249 -22.11 3.54 11.64
N ASP A 250 -22.30 3.01 10.43
CA ASP A 250 -23.56 2.36 10.05
C ASP A 250 -23.50 0.89 10.48
N GLY A 251 -23.68 0.70 11.79
CA GLY A 251 -24.00 -0.59 12.36
C GLY A 251 -25.15 -1.22 11.57
N ASN A 252 -24.82 -2.26 10.81
CA ASN A 252 -25.64 -3.02 9.87
C ASN A 252 -25.51 -2.52 8.41
N PRO A 253 -24.88 -3.30 7.50
CA PRO A 253 -24.89 -2.95 6.08
C PRO A 253 -26.35 -2.83 5.65
N SER A 254 -26.71 -1.73 4.99
CA SER A 254 -28.03 -1.61 4.38
C SER A 254 -28.28 -2.85 3.53
N ASP A 255 -29.39 -3.54 3.80
CA ASP A 255 -29.81 -4.76 3.09
C ASP A 255 -29.91 -4.57 1.57
N SER A 256 -29.88 -3.31 1.09
CA SER A 256 -29.76 -2.92 -0.31
C SER A 256 -28.37 -3.20 -0.91
N HIS A 257 -27.27 -2.94 -0.19
CA HIS A 257 -25.93 -3.18 -0.73
C HIS A 257 -25.60 -4.67 -0.86
N ARG A 258 -26.06 -5.53 0.05
CA ARG A 258 -25.90 -6.99 -0.10
C ARG A 258 -26.62 -7.57 -1.32
N ARG A 259 -27.68 -6.93 -1.81
CA ARG A 259 -28.46 -7.40 -2.98
C ARG A 259 -27.93 -6.92 -4.33
N GLU A 260 -27.31 -5.74 -4.38
CA GLU A 260 -26.74 -5.20 -5.63
C GLU A 260 -25.33 -5.73 -5.95
N LEU A 261 -24.61 -6.24 -4.95
CA LEU A 261 -23.22 -6.71 -5.09
C LEU A 261 -23.06 -8.15 -5.62
N ARG A 262 -24.14 -8.90 -5.73
CA ARG A 262 -24.11 -10.18 -6.47
C ARG A 262 -24.46 -9.89 -7.92
N SER A 263 -23.46 -9.47 -8.68
CA SER A 263 -23.53 -9.73 -10.12
C SER A 263 -23.74 -11.24 -10.30
N PRO A 264 -24.68 -11.71 -11.12
CA PRO A 264 -24.82 -13.14 -11.43
C PRO A 264 -23.61 -13.69 -12.20
N VAL A 265 -22.61 -12.84 -12.48
CA VAL A 265 -21.36 -13.19 -13.15
C VAL A 265 -20.40 -13.83 -12.16
N ASP A 266 -19.81 -14.93 -12.58
CA ASP A 266 -18.79 -15.66 -11.85
C ASP A 266 -17.60 -14.74 -11.47
N GLU A 267 -17.32 -14.62 -10.17
CA GLU A 267 -16.24 -13.78 -9.62
C GLU A 267 -14.83 -14.24 -10.05
N ASP A 268 -14.67 -15.50 -10.45
CA ASP A 268 -13.40 -16.08 -10.92
C ASP A 268 -13.26 -16.04 -12.45
N ILE A 269 -14.20 -15.40 -13.16
CA ILE A 269 -14.21 -15.38 -14.63
C ILE A 269 -12.91 -14.81 -15.22
N LEU A 270 -12.30 -13.84 -14.53
CA LEU A 270 -11.04 -13.21 -14.96
C LEU A 270 -9.80 -14.02 -14.55
N MET A 271 -9.95 -15.12 -13.82
CA MET A 271 -8.84 -15.97 -13.39
C MET A 271 -8.86 -17.37 -14.03
N THR A 272 -9.83 -17.67 -14.90
CA THR A 272 -10.07 -19.05 -15.38
C THR A 272 -10.12 -19.20 -16.91
N GLY A 273 -9.96 -18.09 -17.63
CA GLY A 273 -10.00 -18.02 -19.09
C GLY A 273 -8.63 -18.01 -19.77
N GLU A 274 -8.66 -17.90 -21.10
CA GLU A 274 -7.49 -17.57 -21.90
C GLU A 274 -6.95 -16.18 -21.54
N GLY A 275 -5.66 -16.02 -21.70
CA GLY A 275 -4.97 -14.77 -21.38
C GLY A 275 -3.54 -14.80 -21.87
N HIS A 276 -2.83 -13.71 -21.64
CA HIS A 276 -1.45 -13.55 -22.09
C HIS A 276 -0.64 -12.78 -21.06
N THR A 277 0.68 -12.90 -21.15
CA THR A 277 1.59 -12.19 -20.27
C THR A 277 1.93 -10.84 -20.87
N ILE A 278 1.87 -9.78 -20.06
CA ILE A 278 2.24 -8.42 -20.43
C ILE A 278 3.25 -7.84 -19.45
N THR A 279 4.01 -6.83 -19.87
CA THR A 279 4.83 -6.03 -18.97
C THR A 279 3.95 -5.14 -18.09
N ASP A 280 4.16 -5.17 -16.77
CA ASP A 280 3.44 -4.35 -15.79
C ASP A 280 4.18 -3.04 -15.50
N PHE A 281 3.92 -2.01 -16.30
CA PHE A 281 4.56 -0.69 -16.17
C PHE A 281 4.14 0.11 -14.92
N LEU A 282 3.26 -0.44 -14.07
CA LEU A 282 2.73 0.24 -12.89
C LEU A 282 3.57 0.06 -11.62
N ILE A 283 4.57 -0.80 -11.70
CA ILE A 283 5.47 -1.10 -10.58
C ILE A 283 6.91 -0.87 -10.98
N GLY A 284 7.63 -0.21 -10.09
CA GLY A 284 9.04 0.08 -10.26
C GLY A 284 9.88 -1.18 -10.14
N THR A 285 10.97 -1.23 -10.89
CA THR A 285 12.02 -2.25 -10.77
C THR A 285 13.06 -1.88 -9.70
N ALA A 286 12.90 -0.72 -9.06
CA ALA A 286 13.78 -0.24 -8.02
C ALA A 286 13.80 -1.21 -6.83
N THR A 287 15.00 -1.53 -6.38
CA THR A 287 15.26 -2.26 -5.14
C THR A 287 15.30 -1.32 -3.93
N GLU A 288 15.32 0.00 -4.18
CA GLU A 288 15.31 1.00 -3.11
C GLU A 288 13.93 1.05 -2.47
N PRO A 289 13.82 0.79 -1.16
CA PRO A 289 12.51 0.69 -0.55
C PRO A 289 11.86 2.06 -0.30
N ARG A 290 10.53 2.09 -0.10
CA ARG A 290 9.80 3.32 0.30
C ARG A 290 9.73 3.43 1.82
N PHE A 291 9.77 4.67 2.29
CA PHE A 291 9.92 4.98 3.70
C PHE A 291 9.04 6.12 4.16
N ALA A 292 9.19 6.51 5.43
CA ALA A 292 8.31 7.46 6.12
C ALA A 292 7.87 8.59 5.20
N ARG A 293 6.56 8.64 4.94
CA ARG A 293 5.94 9.65 4.07
C ARG A 293 5.55 10.90 4.82
N ALA A 294 5.38 10.82 6.13
CA ALA A 294 5.08 11.98 6.92
C ALA A 294 5.57 11.82 8.34
N VAL A 295 5.93 12.94 8.94
CA VAL A 295 6.40 13.00 10.32
C VAL A 295 5.67 14.12 11.04
N LEU A 296 5.35 13.88 12.31
CA LEU A 296 4.73 14.87 13.19
C LEU A 296 5.47 14.88 14.52
N PRO A 297 6.22 15.96 14.81
CA PRO A 297 6.73 16.21 16.16
C PRO A 297 5.57 16.34 17.15
N ASN A 298 5.67 15.67 18.29
CA ASN A 298 4.67 15.73 19.34
C ASN A 298 4.84 17.00 20.19
N LEU A 299 4.45 18.14 19.63
CA LEU A 299 4.61 19.45 20.27
C LEU A 299 3.88 19.57 21.62
N ALA A 300 2.86 18.75 21.86
CA ALA A 300 2.11 18.74 23.12
C ALA A 300 2.82 18.00 24.27
N ARG A 301 3.81 17.14 23.98
CA ARG A 301 4.56 16.39 25.01
C ARG A 301 6.05 16.66 24.95
N SER A 302 6.66 16.42 23.79
CA SER A 302 8.10 16.59 23.58
C SER A 302 8.40 16.62 22.09
N VAL A 303 9.24 17.57 21.66
CA VAL A 303 9.74 17.62 20.28
C VAL A 303 10.62 16.41 19.92
N HIS A 304 11.11 15.67 20.91
CA HIS A 304 11.85 14.42 20.71
C HIS A 304 10.92 13.21 20.54
N GLU A 305 9.63 13.33 20.86
CA GLU A 305 8.64 12.30 20.52
C GLU A 305 8.09 12.61 19.13
N VAL A 306 8.25 11.69 18.17
CA VAL A 306 7.86 11.91 16.77
C VAL A 306 6.98 10.77 16.30
N TYR A 307 5.83 11.11 15.73
CA TYR A 307 5.02 10.20 14.95
C TYR A 307 5.62 10.07 13.56
N VAL A 308 5.89 8.85 13.13
CA VAL A 308 6.44 8.51 11.81
C VAL A 308 5.41 7.66 11.08
N PHE A 309 4.84 8.20 10.01
CA PHE A 309 3.81 7.55 9.19
C PHE A 309 4.45 6.94 7.95
N ALA A 310 4.09 5.70 7.64
CA ALA A 310 4.53 4.96 6.46
C ALA A 310 3.37 4.09 5.96
N GLU A 311 2.90 4.36 4.74
CA GLU A 311 1.68 3.76 4.17
C GLU A 311 0.51 3.77 5.17
N THR A 312 -0.04 2.60 5.48
CA THR A 312 -1.21 2.42 6.36
C THR A 312 -0.87 2.39 7.84
N LYS A 313 0.41 2.54 8.23
CA LYS A 313 0.84 2.46 9.63
C LYS A 313 1.59 3.69 10.09
N TYR A 314 1.74 3.75 11.40
CA TYR A 314 2.62 4.69 12.06
C TYR A 314 3.35 4.03 13.23
N VAL A 315 4.45 4.66 13.66
CA VAL A 315 5.06 4.48 14.97
C VAL A 315 5.12 5.82 15.70
N LEU A 316 5.06 5.79 17.02
CA LEU A 316 5.52 6.88 17.88
C LEU A 316 6.89 6.47 18.43
N MET A 317 7.90 7.32 18.27
CA MET A 317 9.25 7.02 18.73
C MET A 317 9.89 8.20 19.45
N HIS A 318 10.84 7.90 20.33
CA HIS A 318 11.82 8.87 20.77
C HIS A 318 12.90 8.98 19.69
N PHE A 319 13.04 10.16 19.09
CA PHE A 319 13.75 10.35 17.83
C PHE A 319 15.26 10.61 17.97
N ASP A 320 15.80 10.74 19.18
CA ASP A 320 17.24 10.94 19.38
C ASP A 320 18.04 9.70 18.97
N PRO A 321 19.00 9.78 18.01
CA PRO A 321 19.77 8.63 17.56
C PRO A 321 20.47 7.90 18.73
N PRO A 322 20.35 6.56 18.87
CA PRO A 322 19.80 5.59 17.90
C PRO A 322 18.26 5.45 17.89
N GLY A 323 17.56 6.14 18.80
CA GLY A 323 16.10 6.20 18.89
C GLY A 323 15.48 4.94 19.48
N SER A 324 14.23 5.04 19.91
CA SER A 324 13.46 3.90 20.42
C SER A 324 11.96 4.03 20.11
N ILE A 325 11.32 2.93 19.74
CA ILE A 325 9.86 2.91 19.53
C ILE A 325 9.16 2.99 20.89
N ILE A 326 8.28 3.96 21.05
CA ILE A 326 7.42 4.15 22.22
C ILE A 326 6.11 3.35 22.02
N ASN A 327 5.55 3.41 20.81
CA ASN A 327 4.31 2.73 20.46
C ASN A 327 4.27 2.43 18.94
N GLY A 328 3.62 1.33 18.55
CA GLY A 328 3.55 0.87 17.17
C GLY A 328 4.58 -0.21 16.81
N PRO A 329 4.61 -0.65 15.54
CA PRO A 329 3.81 -0.15 14.42
C PRO A 329 2.33 -0.52 14.54
N LYS A 330 1.44 0.43 14.29
CA LYS A 330 -0.01 0.25 14.35
C LYS A 330 -0.69 0.82 13.13
N LEU A 331 -1.85 0.27 12.76
CA LEU A 331 -2.64 0.76 11.64
C LEU A 331 -3.20 2.16 11.95
N VAL A 332 -3.10 3.06 10.99
CA VAL A 332 -3.69 4.40 11.08
C VAL A 332 -5.21 4.30 11.11
N VAL A 333 -5.80 3.39 10.31
CA VAL A 333 -7.27 3.22 10.24
C VAL A 333 -7.89 2.85 11.59
N THR A 334 -7.17 2.15 12.46
CA THR A 334 -7.67 1.75 13.78
C THR A 334 -7.37 2.79 14.85
N GLU A 335 -6.18 3.38 14.85
CA GLU A 335 -5.70 4.23 15.95
C GLU A 335 -5.96 5.73 15.75
N TRP A 336 -6.29 6.17 14.54
CA TRP A 336 -6.57 7.58 14.24
C TRP A 336 -7.98 7.72 13.65
N PRO A 337 -9.04 7.72 14.49
CA PRO A 337 -10.41 7.85 14.02
C PRO A 337 -10.64 9.11 13.16
N SER A 338 -9.94 10.22 13.44
CA SER A 338 -10.04 11.43 12.62
C SER A 338 -9.50 11.22 11.20
N LEU A 339 -8.39 10.49 11.04
CA LEU A 339 -7.79 10.20 9.74
C LEU A 339 -8.58 9.13 8.98
N ARG A 340 -9.19 8.16 9.68
CA ARG A 340 -10.17 7.25 9.08
C ARG A 340 -11.35 8.04 8.52
N LYS A 341 -11.94 8.94 9.32
CA LYS A 341 -13.06 9.80 8.91
C LYS A 341 -12.69 10.76 7.78
N ALA A 342 -11.45 11.24 7.75
CA ALA A 342 -10.93 12.09 6.68
C ALA A 342 -10.60 11.33 5.37
N LYS A 343 -10.64 9.99 5.39
CA LYS A 343 -10.18 9.12 4.30
C LYS A 343 -8.68 9.19 4.04
N PHE A 344 -7.87 9.50 5.05
CA PHE A 344 -6.40 9.61 4.97
C PHE A 344 -5.70 8.42 5.64
N ALA A 345 -6.44 7.43 6.12
CA ALA A 345 -5.87 6.27 6.81
C ALA A 345 -5.04 5.35 5.91
N GLY A 346 -5.28 5.37 4.60
CA GLY A 346 -4.47 4.65 3.61
C GLY A 346 -3.16 5.37 3.30
N ARG A 347 -3.15 6.70 3.40
CA ARG A 347 -2.04 7.55 2.99
C ARG A 347 -2.09 8.94 3.63
N VAL A 348 -0.97 9.31 4.24
CA VAL A 348 -0.65 10.69 4.64
C VAL A 348 0.62 11.10 3.89
N ASP A 349 0.57 12.21 3.17
CA ASP A 349 1.67 12.69 2.34
C ASP A 349 2.54 13.73 3.03
N ALA A 350 1.94 14.60 3.84
CA ALA A 350 2.68 15.61 4.60
C ALA A 350 1.89 16.04 5.82
N ILE A 351 2.60 16.53 6.85
CA ILE A 351 1.98 17.06 8.06
C ILE A 351 2.61 18.40 8.40
N LEU A 352 1.77 19.40 8.68
CA LEU A 352 2.18 20.70 9.20
C LEU A 352 1.58 20.88 10.60
N PRO A 353 2.41 20.97 11.66
CA PRO A 353 1.94 21.40 12.97
C PRO A 353 1.28 22.79 12.88
N ASN A 354 0.12 22.97 13.49
CA ASN A 354 -0.56 24.26 13.51
C ASN A 354 0.26 25.26 14.35
N PRO A 355 0.73 26.38 13.78
CA PRO A 355 1.56 27.33 14.50
C PRO A 355 0.84 28.06 15.64
N ASP A 356 -0.50 28.15 15.57
CA ASP A 356 -1.32 28.81 16.59
C ASP A 356 -1.82 27.84 17.68
N ASN A 357 -1.78 26.53 17.42
CA ASN A 357 -2.23 25.52 18.37
C ASN A 357 -1.38 24.24 18.27
N TYR A 358 -0.52 24.02 19.26
CA TYR A 358 0.40 22.88 19.33
C TYR A 358 -0.29 21.51 19.46
N ARG A 359 -1.61 21.47 19.70
CA ARG A 359 -2.41 20.23 19.67
C ARG A 359 -3.03 19.96 18.32
N GLU A 360 -2.92 20.88 17.37
CA GLU A 360 -3.50 20.71 16.05
C GLU A 360 -2.43 20.53 14.98
N ALA A 361 -2.76 19.78 13.94
CA ALA A 361 -1.92 19.66 12.76
C ALA A 361 -2.78 19.52 11.50
N TYR A 362 -2.28 20.09 10.41
CA TYR A 362 -2.80 19.90 9.06
C TYR A 362 -2.19 18.65 8.47
N PHE A 363 -2.99 17.61 8.25
CA PHE A 363 -2.62 16.41 7.53
C PHE A 363 -3.00 16.60 6.06
N PHE A 364 -2.08 16.33 5.14
CA PHE A 364 -2.30 16.42 3.70
C PHE A 364 -2.31 15.01 3.09
N SER A 365 -3.26 14.77 2.19
CA SER A 365 -3.31 13.57 1.34
C SER A 365 -3.90 13.93 -0.02
N GLY A 366 -3.13 13.70 -1.08
CA GLY A 366 -3.51 14.11 -2.43
C GLY A 366 -3.82 15.60 -2.51
N ASP A 367 -4.94 15.96 -3.14
CA ASP A 367 -5.37 17.36 -3.31
C ASP A 367 -6.16 17.94 -2.12
N SER A 368 -6.15 17.25 -0.99
CA SER A 368 -6.99 17.55 0.17
C SER A 368 -6.20 17.60 1.48
N TYR A 369 -6.75 18.27 2.49
CA TYR A 369 -6.19 18.32 3.83
C TYR A 369 -7.28 18.22 4.91
N ALA A 370 -6.86 17.79 6.10
CA ALA A 370 -7.66 17.68 7.30
C ALA A 370 -6.94 18.40 8.45
N LEU A 371 -7.65 19.29 9.15
CA LEU A 371 -7.18 19.85 10.41
C LEU A 371 -7.62 18.94 11.56
N VAL A 372 -6.65 18.36 12.25
CA VAL A 372 -6.88 17.36 13.29
C VAL A 372 -6.38 17.90 14.61
N ASN A 373 -7.20 17.76 15.66
CA ASN A 373 -6.73 17.88 17.03
C ASN A 373 -6.12 16.54 17.44
N VAL A 374 -4.80 16.53 17.57
CA VAL A 374 -4.00 15.38 17.94
C VAL A 374 -4.12 15.18 19.45
N GLN A 375 -4.44 13.95 19.87
CA GLN A 375 -4.54 13.56 21.27
C GLN A 375 -3.46 12.51 21.61
N PRO A 376 -2.20 12.94 21.84
CA PRO A 376 -1.08 12.01 21.91
C PRO A 376 -1.23 10.94 23.00
N GLY A 377 -1.12 9.68 22.60
CA GLY A 377 -1.23 8.54 23.51
C GLY A 377 -2.67 8.02 23.72
N SER A 378 -3.62 8.51 22.93
CA SER A 378 -5.02 8.03 22.90
C SER A 378 -5.52 7.90 21.45
N THR A 379 -6.75 7.41 21.28
CA THR A 379 -7.49 7.38 20.00
C THR A 379 -8.63 8.41 19.99
N ASP A 380 -8.52 9.45 20.82
CA ASP A 380 -9.55 10.49 20.99
C ASP A 380 -9.34 11.67 20.03
N ASP A 381 -8.45 11.52 19.04
CA ASP A 381 -8.24 12.54 18.01
C ASP A 381 -9.52 12.79 17.21
N TYR A 382 -9.70 14.05 16.81
CA TYR A 382 -10.90 14.46 16.09
C TYR A 382 -10.59 15.50 15.01
N LEU A 383 -11.46 15.53 14.00
CA LEU A 383 -11.44 16.55 12.97
C LEU A 383 -11.93 17.88 13.56
N VAL A 384 -11.08 18.89 13.52
CA VAL A 384 -11.43 20.26 13.94
C VAL A 384 -12.44 20.88 12.95
N SER A 385 -12.36 20.50 11.68
CA SER A 385 -13.32 20.90 10.65
C SER A 385 -13.50 19.79 9.61
N ALA A 386 -14.50 19.95 8.72
CA ALA A 386 -14.63 19.09 7.54
C ALA A 386 -13.33 19.09 6.71
N VAL A 387 -13.07 17.98 6.02
CA VAL A 387 -11.98 17.85 5.04
C VAL A 387 -12.19 18.88 3.92
N LYS A 388 -11.09 19.49 3.49
CA LYS A 388 -11.08 20.61 2.54
C LYS A 388 -10.08 20.35 1.44
N THR A 389 -10.38 20.82 0.23
CA THR A 389 -9.41 20.79 -0.87
C THR A 389 -8.33 21.84 -0.66
N ILE A 390 -7.09 21.53 -1.06
CA ILE A 390 -5.97 22.47 -1.10
C ILE A 390 -6.33 23.65 -2.00
N ARG A 391 -6.82 23.37 -3.21
CA ARG A 391 -7.18 24.37 -4.21
C ARG A 391 -8.12 25.48 -3.67
N GLY A 392 -9.10 25.11 -2.85
CA GLY A 392 -10.10 26.05 -2.35
C GLY A 392 -9.71 26.81 -1.08
N ASN A 393 -8.66 26.38 -0.37
CA ASN A 393 -8.41 26.83 1.00
C ASN A 393 -6.95 27.22 1.29
N TRP A 394 -6.03 26.93 0.36
CA TRP A 394 -4.65 27.38 0.41
C TRP A 394 -4.31 28.09 -0.91
N PRO A 395 -4.73 29.36 -1.10
CA PRO A 395 -4.43 30.13 -2.31
C PRO A 395 -2.93 30.22 -2.60
N SER A 396 -2.07 30.22 -1.57
CA SER A 396 -0.61 30.22 -1.76
C SER A 396 -0.10 28.91 -2.36
N LEU A 397 -0.57 27.74 -1.89
CA LEU A 397 -0.21 26.44 -2.47
C LEU A 397 -0.72 26.30 -3.90
N THR A 398 -1.94 26.78 -4.16
CA THR A 398 -2.51 26.78 -5.51
C THR A 398 -1.68 27.62 -6.47
N LYS A 399 -1.30 28.83 -6.04
CA LYS A 399 -0.44 29.73 -6.83
C LYS A 399 0.98 29.16 -7.02
N ALA A 400 1.46 28.35 -6.09
CA ALA A 400 2.74 27.65 -6.18
C ALA A 400 2.69 26.39 -7.07
N GLY A 401 1.50 25.93 -7.48
CA GLY A 401 1.33 24.70 -8.27
C GLY A 401 1.27 23.41 -7.43
N PHE A 402 1.06 23.52 -6.12
CA PHE A 402 0.98 22.39 -5.19
C PHE A 402 -0.47 22.02 -4.82
N ASP A 403 -1.45 22.34 -5.68
CA ASP A 403 -2.86 22.06 -5.43
C ASP A 403 -3.25 20.59 -5.61
N LYS A 404 -2.33 19.76 -6.12
CA LYS A 404 -2.50 18.31 -6.30
C LYS A 404 -1.83 17.46 -5.22
N GLY A 405 -1.09 18.10 -4.32
CA GLY A 405 -0.37 17.42 -3.26
C GLY A 405 0.86 18.19 -2.83
N VAL A 406 1.29 17.90 -1.61
CA VAL A 406 2.53 18.39 -1.00
C VAL A 406 3.34 17.17 -0.62
N ASP A 407 4.62 17.14 -1.01
CA ASP A 407 5.48 15.98 -0.77
C ASP A 407 6.11 16.02 0.63
N ALA A 408 6.50 17.20 1.10
CA ALA A 408 7.05 17.37 2.44
C ALA A 408 6.89 18.82 2.93
N ILE A 409 6.89 19.00 4.25
CA ILE A 409 6.77 20.32 4.88
C ILE A 409 7.83 20.47 5.97
N LEU A 410 8.58 21.57 5.92
CA LEU A 410 9.54 21.95 6.95
C LEU A 410 9.07 23.26 7.63
N PRO A 411 8.63 23.22 8.90
CA PRO A 411 8.40 24.43 9.68
C PRO A 411 9.66 25.30 9.72
N ASN A 412 9.52 26.61 9.53
CA ASN A 412 10.66 27.51 9.52
C ASN A 412 11.24 27.62 10.95
N PRO A 413 12.56 27.42 11.11
CA PRO A 413 13.19 27.35 12.43
C PRO A 413 13.23 28.69 13.19
N HIS A 414 13.06 29.80 12.48
CA HIS A 414 13.15 31.16 13.03
C HIS A 414 11.79 31.87 13.11
N ASN A 415 10.76 31.34 12.44
CA ASN A 415 9.41 31.86 12.52
C ASN A 415 8.38 30.74 12.32
N ASN A 416 7.68 30.35 13.38
CA ASN A 416 6.70 29.27 13.34
C ASN A 416 5.49 29.59 12.44
N ALA A 417 5.17 30.86 12.18
CA ALA A 417 4.13 31.24 11.23
C ALA A 417 4.51 30.94 9.77
N HIS A 418 5.78 30.60 9.49
CA HIS A 418 6.23 30.29 8.14
C HIS A 418 6.60 28.80 8.01
N ALA A 419 6.38 28.22 6.82
CA ALA A 419 6.90 26.89 6.50
C ALA A 419 7.32 26.78 5.03
N TYR A 420 8.31 25.93 4.78
CA TYR A 420 8.72 25.51 3.45
C TYR A 420 7.89 24.30 3.04
N PHE A 421 7.16 24.43 1.94
CA PHE A 421 6.41 23.36 1.30
C PHE A 421 7.20 22.88 0.09
N PHE A 422 7.39 21.57 -0.03
CA PHE A 422 8.12 20.94 -1.12
C PHE A 422 7.14 20.15 -2.00
N GLY A 423 7.33 20.23 -3.31
CA GLY A 423 6.55 19.50 -4.31
C GLY A 423 7.38 19.29 -5.56
N GLY A 424 7.59 18.03 -5.94
CA GLY A 424 8.50 17.65 -7.02
C GLY A 424 9.90 18.18 -6.78
N ASP A 425 10.43 18.92 -7.75
CA ASP A 425 11.75 19.56 -7.71
C ASP A 425 11.72 21.02 -7.24
N GLN A 426 10.58 21.48 -6.70
CA GLN A 426 10.35 22.85 -6.28
C GLN A 426 9.98 22.97 -4.80
N TYR A 427 10.17 24.17 -4.26
CA TYR A 427 9.67 24.54 -2.94
C TYR A 427 9.09 25.95 -2.93
N ALA A 428 8.19 26.23 -1.98
CA ALA A 428 7.70 27.57 -1.65
C ALA A 428 7.75 27.79 -0.14
N LEU A 429 8.22 28.97 0.28
CA LEU A 429 8.11 29.44 1.66
C LEU A 429 6.81 30.24 1.79
N ILE A 430 5.94 29.79 2.68
CA ILE A 430 4.59 30.33 2.85
C ILE A 430 4.44 30.90 4.26
N ASP A 431 3.81 32.08 4.33
CA ASP A 431 3.19 32.65 5.52
C ASP A 431 1.86 31.94 5.76
N ILE A 432 1.78 31.17 6.84
CA ILE A 432 0.63 30.34 7.20
C ILE A 432 -0.38 31.22 7.93
N ALA A 433 -1.65 31.13 7.56
CA ALA A 433 -2.72 31.90 8.20
C ALA A 433 -3.82 30.97 8.76
N PRO A 434 -3.57 30.31 9.92
CA PRO A 434 -4.48 29.30 10.46
C PRO A 434 -5.92 29.79 10.56
N GLY A 435 -6.86 28.92 10.18
CA GLY A 435 -8.30 29.21 10.21
C GLY A 435 -8.80 30.19 9.13
N THR A 436 -7.93 30.71 8.26
CA THR A 436 -8.29 31.62 7.17
C THR A 436 -7.73 31.14 5.82
N THR A 437 -7.99 31.88 4.74
CA THR A 437 -7.39 31.68 3.41
C THR A 437 -6.46 32.84 3.04
N ASN A 438 -5.89 33.52 4.05
CA ASN A 438 -5.03 34.69 3.88
C ASN A 438 -3.55 34.33 3.80
N ASP A 439 -3.21 33.05 3.66
CA ASP A 439 -1.86 32.54 3.48
C ASP A 439 -1.19 33.14 2.23
N ARG A 440 0.12 33.39 2.32
CA ARG A 440 0.85 34.13 1.29
C ARG A 440 2.17 33.45 0.97
N ILE A 441 2.51 33.43 -0.32
CA ILE A 441 3.86 33.06 -0.74
C ILE A 441 4.80 34.19 -0.33
N ILE A 442 5.77 33.87 0.52
CA ILE A 442 6.88 34.76 0.90
C ILE A 442 7.99 34.66 -0.14
N ASN A 443 8.29 33.42 -0.57
CA ASN A 443 9.34 33.14 -1.54
C ASN A 443 9.02 31.84 -2.29
N GLY A 444 9.37 31.77 -3.58
CA GLY A 444 9.07 30.62 -4.43
C GLY A 444 7.79 30.79 -5.29
N PRO A 445 7.35 29.75 -6.01
CA PRO A 445 8.02 28.45 -6.11
C PRO A 445 9.39 28.59 -6.79
N LYS A 446 10.39 27.84 -6.30
CA LYS A 446 11.78 27.89 -6.78
C LYS A 446 12.37 26.48 -6.83
N SER A 447 13.30 26.26 -7.75
CA SER A 447 14.03 24.98 -7.86
C SER A 447 14.79 24.67 -6.57
N ILE A 448 14.62 23.46 -6.05
CA ILE A 448 15.37 22.95 -4.89
C ILE A 448 16.86 22.91 -5.21
N TYR A 449 17.23 22.35 -6.37
CA TYR A 449 18.62 22.24 -6.82
C TYR A 449 19.38 23.57 -6.77
N GLN A 450 18.73 24.65 -7.20
CA GLN A 450 19.37 25.97 -7.26
C GLN A 450 19.49 26.65 -5.90
N ASN A 451 18.52 26.44 -5.00
CA ASN A 451 18.37 27.25 -3.79
C ASN A 451 18.72 26.51 -2.49
N TRP A 452 18.89 25.20 -2.53
CA TRP A 452 19.32 24.37 -1.40
C TRP A 452 20.56 23.56 -1.79
N PRO A 453 21.76 24.17 -1.86
CA PRO A 453 22.97 23.49 -2.32
C PRO A 453 23.31 22.22 -1.51
N SER A 454 22.95 22.16 -0.23
CA SER A 454 23.18 20.96 0.61
C SER A 454 22.36 19.74 0.16
N LEU A 455 21.23 19.95 -0.53
CA LEU A 455 20.33 18.90 -1.00
C LEU A 455 20.72 18.31 -2.37
N ARG A 456 21.75 18.84 -3.03
CA ARG A 456 22.23 18.37 -4.36
C ARG A 456 22.70 16.92 -4.40
N ASN A 457 22.86 16.29 -3.24
CA ASN A 457 23.26 14.90 -3.07
C ASN A 457 22.08 13.92 -3.17
N GLY A 458 21.18 14.12 -4.15
CA GLY A 458 20.04 13.24 -4.43
C GLY A 458 18.68 13.66 -3.85
N PHE A 459 18.61 14.79 -3.14
CA PHE A 459 17.41 15.31 -2.46
C PHE A 459 16.80 16.53 -3.17
N THR A 460 17.06 16.70 -4.46
CA THR A 460 16.57 17.86 -5.24
C THR A 460 15.22 17.65 -5.93
N ASN A 461 14.61 16.49 -5.72
CA ASN A 461 13.29 16.13 -6.22
C ASN A 461 12.70 15.03 -5.34
N GLY A 462 11.39 15.08 -5.06
CA GLY A 462 10.66 14.02 -4.35
C GLY A 462 11.19 13.79 -2.94
N ILE A 463 11.29 14.86 -2.14
CA ILE A 463 11.58 14.75 -0.71
C ILE A 463 10.34 14.16 -0.05
N GLU A 464 10.48 13.06 0.69
CA GLU A 464 9.33 12.33 1.26
C GLU A 464 8.95 12.80 2.66
N ALA A 465 9.89 13.36 3.43
CA ALA A 465 9.59 13.97 4.72
C ALA A 465 10.67 14.95 5.15
N CYS A 466 10.28 15.94 5.96
CA CYS A 466 11.19 16.86 6.64
C CYS A 466 10.89 16.86 8.14
N LEU A 467 11.93 16.83 8.97
CA LEU A 467 11.80 16.87 10.43
C LEU A 467 12.77 17.90 11.00
N PRO A 468 12.30 18.96 11.69
CA PRO A 468 13.17 19.80 12.50
C PRO A 468 13.94 18.94 13.50
N ASN A 469 15.27 19.13 13.60
CA ASN A 469 16.09 18.38 14.54
C ASN A 469 15.66 18.73 15.97
N PRO A 470 15.15 17.76 16.77
CA PRO A 470 14.69 18.02 18.13
C PRO A 470 15.77 18.64 19.03
N SER A 471 17.04 18.31 18.79
CA SER A 471 18.19 18.77 19.56
C SER A 471 18.79 20.10 19.07
N ASN A 472 18.45 20.55 17.86
CA ASN A 472 18.97 21.80 17.31
C ASN A 472 17.97 22.43 16.35
N LYS A 473 17.32 23.52 16.80
CA LYS A 473 16.27 24.20 16.03
C LYS A 473 16.72 24.69 14.66
N ASN A 474 18.01 24.97 14.43
CA ASN A 474 18.49 25.44 13.11
C ASN A 474 18.76 24.29 12.15
N GLN A 475 18.66 23.04 12.59
CA GLN A 475 18.92 21.87 11.77
C GLN A 475 17.64 21.14 11.44
N ALA A 476 17.63 20.46 10.29
CA ALA A 476 16.50 19.63 9.87
C ALA A 476 17.00 18.40 9.13
N TYR A 477 16.31 17.28 9.38
CA TYR A 477 16.46 16.06 8.62
C TYR A 477 15.55 16.08 7.39
N PHE A 478 16.08 15.64 6.26
CA PHE A 478 15.34 15.43 5.02
C PHE A 478 15.44 13.96 4.66
N PHE A 479 14.31 13.33 4.37
CA PHE A 479 14.21 11.91 4.08
C PHE A 479 13.78 11.68 2.64
N LYS A 480 14.40 10.68 2.02
CA LYS A 480 14.06 10.20 0.69
C LYS A 480 14.54 8.77 0.54
N HIS A 481 13.63 7.85 0.27
CA HIS A 481 13.89 6.42 0.30
C HIS A 481 14.60 6.04 1.62
N ASN A 482 15.55 5.10 1.59
CA ASN A 482 16.28 4.66 2.79
C ASN A 482 17.31 5.70 3.25
N ARG A 483 17.38 6.88 2.64
CA ARG A 483 18.41 7.88 2.92
C ARG A 483 17.86 9.08 3.67
N TYR A 484 18.72 9.68 4.46
CA TYR A 484 18.52 11.03 4.97
C TYR A 484 19.75 11.91 4.77
N VAL A 485 19.52 13.23 4.80
CA VAL A 485 20.54 14.24 5.08
C VAL A 485 20.11 15.07 6.29
N LEU A 486 21.07 15.51 7.08
CA LEU A 486 20.90 16.53 8.11
C LEU A 486 21.55 17.81 7.61
N ILE A 487 20.80 18.90 7.59
CA ILE A 487 21.30 20.19 7.13
C ILE A 487 21.10 21.25 8.21
N GLU A 488 21.98 22.24 8.25
CA GLU A 488 21.74 23.50 8.96
C GLU A 488 21.05 24.47 8.00
N VAL A 489 19.81 24.81 8.33
CA VAL A 489 18.93 25.69 7.55
C VAL A 489 19.24 27.13 7.90
N LYS A 490 19.43 27.96 6.86
CA LYS A 490 19.59 29.41 7.01
C LYS A 490 18.45 30.14 6.31
N PRO A 491 17.34 30.43 7.04
CA PRO A 491 16.17 31.03 6.43
C PRO A 491 16.49 32.34 5.71
N GLY A 492 15.98 32.46 4.49
CA GLY A 492 16.14 33.66 3.65
C GLY A 492 17.43 33.70 2.82
N THR A 493 18.34 32.73 2.95
CA THR A 493 19.56 32.63 2.12
C THR A 493 19.67 31.26 1.44
N THR A 494 20.71 31.06 0.63
CA THR A 494 21.08 29.77 0.01
C THR A 494 22.35 29.18 0.63
N ASP A 495 22.68 29.60 1.85
CA ASP A 495 23.93 29.24 2.55
C ASP A 495 23.72 28.08 3.53
N ASP A 496 22.71 27.25 3.30
CA ASP A 496 22.47 26.01 4.04
C ASP A 496 23.70 25.09 3.97
N ILE A 497 23.95 24.41 5.09
CA ILE A 497 25.16 23.59 5.27
C ILE A 497 24.74 22.14 5.42
N LEU A 498 25.34 21.25 4.62
CA LEU A 498 25.23 19.82 4.85
C LEU A 498 26.02 19.44 6.12
N ILE A 499 25.33 18.95 7.14
CA ILE A 499 25.92 18.52 8.41
C ILE A 499 26.21 17.02 8.37
N GLU A 500 25.30 16.23 7.84
CA GLU A 500 25.43 14.77 7.79
C GLU A 500 24.69 14.20 6.57
N GLY A 501 25.20 13.09 6.03
CA GLY A 501 24.58 12.33 4.96
C GLY A 501 25.01 12.74 3.53
N PRO A 502 24.42 12.14 2.48
CA PRO A 502 23.35 11.14 2.53
C PRO A 502 23.78 9.88 3.29
N ALA A 503 22.98 9.42 4.25
CA ALA A 503 23.26 8.23 5.05
C ALA A 503 22.01 7.35 5.19
N ASP A 504 22.19 6.08 5.56
CA ASP A 504 21.10 5.12 5.72
C ASP A 504 20.27 5.41 6.99
N VAL A 505 18.96 5.52 6.85
CA VAL A 505 18.04 5.79 7.96
C VAL A 505 18.02 4.62 8.94
N GLY A 506 18.00 3.37 8.46
CA GLY A 506 18.02 2.18 9.30
C GLY A 506 19.31 2.04 10.12
N GLY A 507 20.42 2.58 9.64
CA GLY A 507 21.69 2.67 10.36
C GLY A 507 21.66 3.71 11.48
N LYS A 508 21.03 4.86 11.26
CA LYS A 508 20.93 5.95 12.25
C LYS A 508 19.83 5.72 13.28
N TRP A 509 18.70 5.16 12.86
CA TRP A 509 17.56 4.80 13.70
C TRP A 509 17.19 3.30 13.55
N PRO A 510 17.97 2.37 14.12
CA PRO A 510 17.73 0.92 14.01
C PRO A 510 16.34 0.47 14.49
N ALA A 511 15.73 1.24 15.39
CA ALA A 511 14.38 0.99 15.89
C ALA A 511 13.32 1.03 14.77
N LEU A 512 13.49 1.91 13.77
CA LEU A 512 12.59 2.00 12.62
C LEU A 512 12.69 0.77 11.70
N LYS A 513 13.90 0.23 11.55
CA LYS A 513 14.14 -1.02 10.81
C LYS A 513 13.52 -2.21 11.51
N THR A 514 13.65 -2.27 12.83
CA THR A 514 13.03 -3.34 13.65
C THR A 514 11.50 -3.28 13.61
N ALA A 515 10.93 -2.07 13.50
CA ALA A 515 9.50 -1.89 13.30
C ALA A 515 9.01 -2.27 11.89
N GLY A 516 9.92 -2.60 10.96
CA GLY A 516 9.58 -2.95 9.57
C GLY A 516 9.10 -1.76 8.75
N LEU A 517 9.40 -0.54 9.20
CA LEU A 517 9.22 0.68 8.42
C LEU A 517 10.44 0.90 7.53
N TYR A 518 11.66 0.59 8.03
CA TYR A 518 12.95 0.83 7.38
C TYR A 518 13.76 -0.41 6.94
#